data_AF-A0AAV4VNP1-F1
#
_entry.id   AF-A0AAV4VNP1-F1
#
_cell.length_a   1.000
_cell.length_b   1.000
_cell.length_c   1.000
_cell.angle_alpha   90.00
_cell.angle_beta   90.00
_cell.angle_gamma   90.00
#
_symmetry.space_group_name_H-M   'P 1'
#
loop_
_entity.id
_entity.type
_entity.pdbx_description
1 polymer ?
#
loop_
_entity_poly.entity_id
_entity_poly.type
_entity_poly.pdbx_seq_one_letter_code
_entity_poly.pdbx_strand_id
1 'polypeptide(L)'
;MNIAFSCSHIRFRAILGNLTNLKTLDVSYQCLSDDILGILCGNKNSELENITVTCDSSESVRHRIQTDSWALFRRKYPHLKVSFTVVEITTEEQFRNCIPSATELCCIKYRCGLSLQSENNLRTQAVLILHYLNRTFSYFLCEIRLEFDSALEDRTCETSFPPANQKPELAENVSNWLKICKGHPAPGGNAA
;
A
#
# COMPACT_ATOMS: atom_id res chain seq x y z
N MET A 1 21.85 14.55 -10.67
CA MET A 1 22.71 13.39 -10.99
C MET A 1 21.79 12.29 -11.52
N ASN A 2 21.72 12.14 -12.85
CA ASN A 2 20.81 11.21 -13.52
C ASN A 2 21.39 9.80 -13.47
N ILE A 3 20.68 8.88 -12.82
CA ILE A 3 21.03 7.45 -12.80
C ILE A 3 20.21 6.76 -13.89
N ALA A 4 20.92 6.01 -14.72
CA ALA A 4 20.39 5.24 -15.83
C ALA A 4 19.26 4.29 -15.40
N PHE A 5 18.10 4.39 -16.05
CA PHE A 5 17.10 3.32 -16.01
C PHE A 5 17.48 2.26 -17.03
N SER A 6 17.86 1.08 -16.52
CA SER A 6 18.38 -0.03 -17.30
C SER A 6 17.38 -0.51 -18.37
N CYS A 7 17.92 -1.07 -19.46
CA CYS A 7 17.23 -1.54 -20.67
C CYS A 7 15.98 -2.43 -20.44
N SER A 8 15.79 -2.98 -19.23
CA SER A 8 14.58 -3.72 -18.82
C SER A 8 13.30 -2.85 -18.85
N HIS A 9 13.42 -1.55 -18.61
CA HIS A 9 12.25 -0.68 -18.50
C HIS A 9 11.55 -0.43 -19.85
N ILE A 10 12.29 -0.36 -20.96
CA ILE A 10 11.73 -0.09 -22.30
C ILE A 10 10.93 -1.29 -22.79
N ARG A 11 11.46 -2.50 -22.63
CA ARG A 11 10.74 -3.73 -23.03
C ARG A 11 9.49 -3.94 -22.17
N PHE A 12 9.59 -3.69 -20.87
CA PHE A 12 8.45 -3.74 -19.97
C PHE A 12 7.35 -2.76 -20.39
N ARG A 13 7.70 -1.50 -20.68
CA ARG A 13 6.78 -0.47 -21.19
C ARG A 13 6.08 -0.92 -22.48
N ALA A 14 6.84 -1.44 -23.44
CA ALA A 14 6.31 -1.90 -24.72
C ALA A 14 5.33 -3.08 -24.56
N ILE A 15 5.68 -4.06 -23.72
CA ILE A 15 4.80 -5.21 -23.43
C ILE A 15 3.53 -4.71 -22.76
N LEU A 16 3.62 -3.88 -21.73
CA LEU A 16 2.47 -3.36 -20.99
C LEU A 16 1.49 -2.58 -21.90
N GLY A 17 2.02 -1.81 -22.86
CA GLY A 17 1.21 -1.11 -23.87
C GLY A 17 0.45 -2.05 -24.83
N ASN A 18 0.86 -3.30 -24.96
CA ASN A 18 0.21 -4.27 -25.84
C ASN A 18 -0.81 -5.16 -25.11
N LEU A 19 -0.90 -5.10 -23.78
CA LEU A 19 -1.82 -5.92 -22.99
C LEU A 19 -3.23 -5.30 -22.94
N THR A 20 -3.97 -5.41 -24.05
CA THR A 20 -5.29 -4.77 -24.19
C THR A 20 -6.38 -5.37 -23.31
N ASN A 21 -6.25 -6.63 -22.89
CA ASN A 21 -7.26 -7.32 -22.08
C ASN A 21 -6.88 -7.42 -20.59
N LEU A 22 -5.94 -6.56 -20.14
CA LEU A 22 -5.46 -6.57 -18.76
C LEU A 22 -6.55 -6.08 -17.81
N LYS A 23 -7.05 -6.98 -16.94
CA LYS A 23 -8.04 -6.69 -15.89
C LYS A 23 -7.43 -6.50 -14.51
N THR A 24 -6.30 -7.14 -14.24
CA THR A 24 -5.63 -7.09 -12.94
C THR A 24 -4.14 -6.93 -13.13
N LEU A 25 -3.55 -6.01 -12.35
CA LEU A 25 -2.12 -5.76 -12.35
C LEU A 25 -1.61 -5.81 -10.91
N ASP A 26 -0.68 -6.73 -10.63
CA ASP A 26 0.10 -6.74 -9.40
C ASP A 26 1.53 -6.30 -9.74
N VAL A 27 2.03 -5.29 -9.03
CA VAL A 27 3.30 -4.65 -9.36
C VAL A 27 3.97 -4.10 -8.11
N SER A 28 5.31 -4.21 -8.04
CA SER A 28 6.06 -3.50 -7.01
C SER A 28 6.10 -2.00 -7.32
N TYR A 29 6.06 -1.16 -6.28
CA TYR A 29 6.11 0.29 -6.40
C TYR A 29 7.32 0.79 -7.21
N GLN A 30 8.48 0.14 -7.08
CA GLN A 30 9.68 0.47 -7.87
C GLN A 30 9.49 0.35 -9.39
N CYS A 31 8.56 -0.50 -9.84
CA CYS A 31 8.24 -0.70 -11.25
C CYS A 31 7.14 0.26 -11.73
N LEU A 32 6.47 0.97 -10.82
CA LEU A 32 5.40 1.90 -11.13
C LEU A 32 5.96 3.32 -11.21
N SER A 33 5.64 4.05 -12.28
CA SER A 33 6.07 5.44 -12.50
C SER A 33 5.00 6.20 -13.26
N ASP A 34 5.13 7.52 -13.34
CA ASP A 34 4.23 8.37 -14.14
C ASP A 34 4.11 7.88 -15.59
N ASP A 35 5.23 7.49 -16.21
CA ASP A 35 5.26 6.94 -17.56
C ASP A 35 4.47 5.63 -17.69
N ILE A 36 4.55 4.75 -16.68
CA ILE A 36 3.83 3.48 -16.67
C ILE A 36 2.33 3.71 -16.53
N LEU A 37 1.92 4.63 -15.65
CA LEU A 37 0.51 5.05 -15.55
C LEU A 37 0.03 5.67 -16.86
N GLY A 38 0.87 6.47 -17.54
CA GLY A 38 0.58 7.05 -18.84
C GLY A 38 0.38 5.99 -19.94
N ILE A 39 1.22 4.96 -19.98
CA ILE A 39 1.08 3.83 -20.91
C ILE A 39 -0.22 3.08 -20.65
N LEU A 40 -0.53 2.77 -19.39
CA LEU A 40 -1.79 2.12 -19.04
C LEU A 40 -2.98 2.98 -19.50
N CYS A 41 -2.95 4.30 -19.27
CA CYS A 41 -3.99 5.21 -19.75
C CYS A 41 -4.15 5.22 -21.27
N GLY A 42 -3.06 5.05 -22.02
CA GLY A 42 -3.04 5.05 -23.48
C GLY A 42 -3.71 3.83 -24.11
N ASN A 43 -3.87 2.74 -23.36
CA ASN A 43 -4.52 1.53 -23.84
C ASN A 43 -6.03 1.75 -23.99
N LYS A 44 -6.47 1.94 -25.24
CA LYS A 44 -7.88 2.24 -25.56
C LYS A 44 -8.86 1.16 -25.09
N ASN A 45 -8.47 -0.11 -25.22
CA ASN A 45 -9.33 -1.27 -24.97
C ASN A 45 -9.13 -1.90 -23.58
N SER A 46 -8.26 -1.33 -22.74
CA SER A 46 -8.01 -1.89 -21.42
C SER A 46 -9.22 -1.71 -20.50
N GLU A 47 -9.60 -2.81 -19.85
CA GLU A 47 -10.62 -2.88 -18.81
C GLU A 47 -9.94 -3.15 -17.45
N LEU A 48 -8.97 -2.32 -17.07
CA LEU A 48 -8.28 -2.54 -15.80
C LEU A 48 -9.26 -2.30 -14.64
N GLU A 49 -9.52 -3.36 -13.88
CA GLU A 49 -10.48 -3.38 -12.79
C GLU A 49 -9.79 -3.35 -11.43
N ASN A 50 -8.60 -3.96 -11.31
CA ASN A 50 -7.86 -4.06 -10.06
C ASN A 50 -6.37 -3.75 -10.28
N ILE A 51 -5.80 -2.94 -9.41
CA ILE A 51 -4.35 -2.77 -9.29
C ILE A 51 -3.93 -2.99 -7.84
N THR A 52 -2.95 -3.87 -7.65
CA THR A 52 -2.30 -4.09 -6.37
C THR A 52 -0.86 -3.58 -6.48
N VAL A 53 -0.50 -2.67 -5.58
CA VAL A 53 0.84 -2.08 -5.53
C VAL A 53 1.52 -2.54 -4.25
N THR A 54 2.63 -3.24 -4.38
CA THR A 54 3.44 -3.66 -3.22
C THR A 54 4.57 -2.66 -2.98
N CYS A 55 4.60 -2.06 -1.80
CA CYS A 55 5.63 -1.11 -1.38
C CYS A 55 6.47 -1.75 -0.27
N ASP A 56 7.73 -2.06 -0.56
CA ASP A 56 8.68 -2.63 0.40
C ASP A 56 9.67 -1.55 0.86
N SER A 57 9.95 -1.47 2.16
CA SER A 57 10.87 -0.46 2.71
C SER A 57 12.34 -0.73 2.42
N SER A 58 12.71 -1.98 2.11
CA SER A 58 14.04 -2.34 1.63
C SER A 58 14.33 -1.71 0.28
N GLU A 59 13.29 -1.42 -0.49
CA GLU A 59 13.38 -0.66 -1.72
C GLU A 59 13.40 0.83 -1.37
N SER A 60 14.58 1.45 -1.45
CA SER A 60 14.68 2.90 -1.26
C SER A 60 13.68 3.60 -2.17
N VAL A 61 12.70 4.29 -1.59
CA VAL A 61 11.68 5.07 -2.30
C VAL A 61 12.39 6.26 -2.96
N ARG A 62 13.03 6.00 -4.10
CA ARG A 62 13.86 6.98 -4.84
C ARG A 62 13.02 7.86 -5.75
N HIS A 63 11.78 7.48 -6.00
CA HIS A 63 10.87 8.21 -6.86
C HIS A 63 9.49 8.34 -6.20
N ARG A 64 8.76 9.35 -6.65
CA ARG A 64 7.40 9.65 -6.23
C ARG A 64 6.57 9.87 -7.48
N ILE A 65 5.50 9.11 -7.60
CA ILE A 65 4.51 9.29 -8.67
C ILE A 65 3.72 10.58 -8.39
N GLN A 66 3.55 11.40 -9.43
CA GLN A 66 2.85 12.67 -9.31
C GLN A 66 1.35 12.45 -9.07
N THR A 67 0.77 13.36 -8.28
CA THR A 67 -0.67 13.40 -8.00
C THR A 67 -1.50 13.44 -9.29
N ASP A 68 -1.06 14.21 -10.28
CA ASP A 68 -1.76 14.39 -11.55
C ASP A 68 -1.81 13.09 -12.36
N SER A 69 -0.75 12.27 -12.32
CA SER A 69 -0.71 10.97 -13.00
C SER A 69 -1.74 10.00 -12.43
N TRP A 70 -1.90 9.97 -11.10
CA TRP A 70 -2.96 9.20 -10.44
C TRP A 70 -4.35 9.71 -10.79
N ALA A 71 -4.54 11.04 -10.82
CA ALA A 71 -5.83 11.64 -11.19
C ALA A 71 -6.22 11.31 -12.66
N LEU A 72 -5.26 11.38 -13.59
CA LEU A 72 -5.46 10.99 -14.99
C LEU A 72 -5.80 9.50 -15.11
N PHE A 73 -5.08 8.66 -14.38
CA PHE A 73 -5.32 7.23 -14.33
C PHE A 73 -6.72 6.91 -13.78
N ARG A 74 -7.15 7.62 -12.73
CA ARG A 74 -8.49 7.47 -12.17
C ARG A 74 -9.59 7.90 -13.15
N ARG A 75 -9.38 9.01 -13.86
CA ARG A 75 -10.33 9.49 -14.87
C ARG A 75 -10.53 8.48 -16.01
N LYS A 76 -9.46 7.75 -16.37
CA LYS A 76 -9.52 6.69 -17.38
C LYS A 76 -10.24 5.43 -16.84
N TYR A 77 -10.01 5.09 -15.58
CA TYR A 77 -10.57 3.89 -14.94
C TYR A 77 -11.39 4.25 -13.68
N PRO A 78 -12.62 4.79 -13.83
CA PRO A 78 -13.43 5.26 -12.72
C PRO A 78 -13.98 4.15 -11.80
N HIS A 79 -13.89 2.89 -12.24
CA HIS A 79 -14.28 1.72 -11.44
C HIS A 79 -13.09 0.93 -10.89
N LEU A 80 -11.86 1.39 -11.14
CA LEU A 80 -10.65 0.74 -10.69
C LEU A 80 -10.61 0.64 -9.17
N LYS A 81 -10.28 -0.56 -8.66
CA LYS A 81 -9.94 -0.79 -7.26
C LYS A 81 -8.43 -0.74 -7.11
N VAL A 82 -7.97 0.22 -6.32
CA VAL A 82 -6.55 0.37 -5.99
C VAL A 82 -6.29 -0.23 -4.61
N SER A 83 -5.40 -1.21 -4.55
CA SER A 83 -4.97 -1.86 -3.32
C SER A 83 -3.48 -1.64 -3.10
N PHE A 84 -3.09 -1.32 -1.87
CA PHE A 84 -1.67 -1.21 -1.51
C PHE A 84 -1.30 -2.26 -0.48
N THR A 85 -0.20 -2.96 -0.73
CA THR A 85 0.46 -3.83 0.25
C THR A 85 1.74 -3.15 0.70
N VAL A 86 1.77 -2.66 1.92
CA VAL A 86 2.92 -2.00 2.53
C VAL A 86 3.68 -3.01 3.38
N VAL A 87 4.94 -3.25 3.06
CA VAL A 87 5.84 -4.17 3.76
C VAL A 87 6.94 -3.36 4.43
N GLU A 88 6.97 -3.42 5.76
CA GLU A 88 8.05 -2.85 6.58
C GLU A 88 8.30 -1.34 6.43
N ILE A 89 7.36 -0.55 5.90
CA ILE A 89 7.54 0.92 5.85
C ILE A 89 7.69 1.49 7.25
N THR A 90 8.82 2.15 7.49
CA THR A 90 9.28 2.49 8.84
C THR A 90 8.91 3.92 9.26
N THR A 91 8.49 4.79 8.33
CA THR A 91 8.10 6.16 8.67
C THR A 91 6.83 6.62 7.96
N GLU A 92 6.09 7.51 8.61
CA GLU A 92 4.93 8.18 8.01
C GLU A 92 5.30 8.92 6.71
N GLU A 93 6.48 9.54 6.65
CA GLU A 93 6.94 10.26 5.45
C GLU A 93 7.14 9.32 4.26
N GLN A 94 7.79 8.16 4.47
CA GLN A 94 7.93 7.13 3.45
C GLN A 94 6.55 6.65 2.96
N PHE A 95 5.63 6.41 3.90
CA PHE A 95 4.27 6.01 3.57
C PHE A 95 3.55 7.05 2.70
N ARG A 96 3.62 8.34 3.07
CA ARG A 96 3.02 9.46 2.33
C ARG A 96 3.64 9.64 0.94
N ASN A 97 4.93 9.31 0.78
CA ASN A 97 5.60 9.37 -0.52
C ASN A 97 5.15 8.22 -1.44
N CYS A 98 4.88 7.03 -0.88
CA CYS A 98 4.38 5.89 -1.64
C CYS A 98 2.91 6.02 -2.05
N ILE A 99 2.07 6.60 -1.20
CA ILE A 99 0.61 6.66 -1.40
C ILE A 99 0.16 8.12 -1.45
N PRO A 100 0.11 8.75 -2.64
CA PRO A 100 -0.39 10.10 -2.79
C PRO A 100 -1.86 10.21 -2.35
N SER A 101 -2.24 11.38 -1.82
CA SER A 101 -3.61 11.63 -1.35
C SER A 101 -4.68 11.59 -2.45
N ALA A 102 -4.29 11.72 -3.72
CA ALA A 102 -5.20 11.61 -4.86
C ALA A 102 -5.48 10.16 -5.28
N THR A 103 -4.79 9.18 -4.68
CA THR A 103 -5.08 7.77 -4.94
C THR A 103 -6.37 7.39 -4.23
N GLU A 104 -7.42 7.06 -4.99
CA GLU A 104 -8.66 6.51 -4.43
C GLU A 104 -8.43 5.06 -3.95
N LEU A 105 -7.83 4.96 -2.76
CA LEU A 105 -7.41 3.71 -2.15
C LEU A 105 -8.60 2.92 -1.62
N CYS A 106 -8.80 1.70 -2.12
CA CYS A 106 -9.91 0.83 -1.73
C CYS A 106 -9.50 -0.13 -0.61
N CYS A 107 -8.30 -0.71 -0.69
CA CYS A 107 -7.80 -1.65 0.31
C CYS A 107 -6.35 -1.31 0.66
N ILE A 108 -6.02 -1.40 1.94
CA ILE A 108 -4.63 -1.38 2.38
C ILE A 108 -4.31 -2.57 3.26
N LYS A 109 -3.20 -3.23 2.94
CA LYS A 109 -2.60 -4.29 3.72
C LYS A 109 -1.26 -3.78 4.24
N TYR A 110 -1.13 -3.65 5.55
CA TYR A 110 0.11 -3.23 6.20
C TYR A 110 0.73 -4.45 6.90
N ARG A 111 1.87 -4.90 6.39
CA ARG A 111 2.69 -5.98 6.96
C ARG A 111 3.88 -5.37 7.68
N CYS A 112 4.01 -5.68 8.97
CA CYS A 112 5.16 -5.30 9.78
C CYS A 112 5.80 -6.59 10.32
N GLY A 113 7.11 -6.76 10.12
CA GLY A 113 7.85 -7.85 10.77
C GLY A 113 7.88 -7.69 12.30
N LEU A 114 8.33 -8.70 13.04
CA LEU A 114 8.47 -8.66 14.52
C LEU A 114 9.91 -8.45 15.02
N SER A 115 10.76 -7.74 14.29
CA SER A 115 11.99 -7.22 14.89
C SER A 115 11.69 -6.30 16.10
N LEU A 116 12.60 -6.22 17.08
CA LEU A 116 12.46 -5.28 18.21
C LEU A 116 12.30 -3.81 17.74
N GLN A 117 12.89 -3.47 16.59
CA GLN A 117 12.70 -2.15 15.98
C GLN A 117 11.30 -1.98 15.40
N SER A 118 10.70 -3.05 14.87
CA SER A 118 9.38 -2.99 14.25
C SER A 118 8.24 -2.96 15.26
N GLU A 119 8.41 -3.46 16.50
CA GLU A 119 7.40 -3.22 17.56
C GLU A 119 7.30 -1.73 17.94
N ASN A 120 8.44 -1.07 18.12
CA ASN A 120 8.46 0.37 18.39
C ASN A 120 7.97 1.17 17.18
N ASN A 121 8.40 0.81 15.96
CA ASN A 121 7.86 1.42 14.75
C ASN A 121 6.35 1.19 14.63
N LEU A 122 5.83 0.04 15.03
CA LEU A 122 4.39 -0.18 15.06
C LEU A 122 3.70 0.82 15.99
N ARG A 123 4.14 0.90 17.24
CA ARG A 123 3.51 1.79 18.23
C ARG A 123 3.56 3.25 17.81
N THR A 124 4.69 3.69 17.26
CA THR A 124 4.90 5.09 16.93
C THR A 124 4.38 5.47 15.55
N GLN A 125 4.56 4.61 14.54
CA GLN A 125 4.30 4.94 13.13
C GLN A 125 2.99 4.38 12.63
N ALA A 126 2.54 3.20 13.09
CA ALA A 126 1.27 2.65 12.64
C ALA A 126 0.10 3.58 13.03
N VAL A 127 0.15 4.20 14.21
CA VAL A 127 -0.86 5.19 14.63
C VAL A 127 -0.87 6.41 13.70
N LEU A 128 0.30 6.94 13.34
CA LEU A 128 0.42 8.08 12.42
C LEU A 128 -0.08 7.72 11.02
N ILE A 129 0.30 6.54 10.52
CA ILE A 129 -0.15 6.01 9.24
C ILE A 129 -1.67 5.81 9.23
N LEU A 130 -2.24 5.21 10.27
CA LEU A 130 -3.69 5.03 10.41
C LEU A 130 -4.43 6.36 10.50
N HIS A 131 -3.89 7.34 11.22
CA HIS A 131 -4.46 8.68 11.28
C HIS A 131 -4.43 9.37 9.92
N TYR A 132 -3.32 9.26 9.18
CA TYR A 132 -3.21 9.74 7.81
C TYR A 132 -4.24 9.05 6.90
N LEU A 133 -4.34 7.72 6.97
CA LEU A 133 -5.30 6.94 6.18
C LEU A 133 -6.75 7.37 6.45
N ASN A 134 -7.12 7.53 7.72
CA ASN A 134 -8.45 7.98 8.11
C ASN A 134 -8.73 9.40 7.61
N ARG A 135 -7.77 10.32 7.75
CA ARG A 135 -7.93 11.71 7.31
C ARG A 135 -8.04 11.83 5.80
N THR A 136 -7.28 11.03 5.05
CA THR A 136 -7.12 11.21 3.60
C THR A 136 -8.03 10.30 2.78
N PHE A 137 -8.29 9.07 3.23
CA PHE A 137 -8.98 8.06 2.44
C PHE A 137 -10.26 7.53 3.09
N SER A 138 -10.77 8.14 4.17
CA SER A 138 -11.99 7.67 4.87
C SER A 138 -13.20 7.44 3.98
N TYR A 139 -13.33 8.19 2.88
CA TYR A 139 -14.45 8.04 1.93
C TYR A 139 -14.30 6.84 0.98
N PHE A 140 -13.07 6.38 0.73
CA PHE A 140 -12.76 5.37 -0.29
C PHE A 140 -12.27 4.04 0.30
N LEU A 141 -11.64 4.12 1.47
CA LEU A 141 -10.98 2.99 2.12
C LEU A 141 -12.02 2.02 2.69
N CYS A 142 -12.15 0.88 2.02
CA CYS A 142 -13.12 -0.16 2.36
C CYS A 142 -12.54 -1.18 3.34
N GLU A 143 -11.22 -1.41 3.29
CA GLU A 143 -10.57 -2.47 4.06
C GLU A 143 -9.16 -2.07 4.51
N ILE A 144 -8.87 -2.34 5.79
CA ILE A 144 -7.53 -2.25 6.37
C ILE A 144 -7.18 -3.61 6.95
N ARG A 145 -6.11 -4.23 6.45
CA ARG A 145 -5.53 -5.45 7.02
C ARG A 145 -4.21 -5.12 7.67
N LEU A 146 -4.09 -5.43 8.96
CA LEU A 146 -2.86 -5.29 9.71
C LEU A 146 -2.33 -6.70 9.99
N GLU A 147 -1.17 -7.02 9.41
CA GLU A 147 -0.53 -8.32 9.57
C GLU A 147 0.79 -8.11 10.33
N PHE A 148 0.86 -8.69 11.52
CA PHE A 148 2.04 -8.71 12.37
C PHE A 148 2.60 -10.11 12.33
N ASP A 149 3.63 -10.30 11.51
CA ASP A 149 4.13 -11.64 11.21
C ASP A 149 4.99 -12.12 12.38
N SER A 150 4.40 -12.97 13.24
CA SER A 150 5.12 -13.54 14.39
C SER A 150 6.10 -14.64 14.04
N ALA A 151 6.10 -15.09 12.80
CA ALA A 151 6.81 -16.29 12.38
C ALA A 151 7.91 -15.96 11.37
N LEU A 152 9.07 -15.59 11.90
CA LEU A 152 10.36 -15.85 11.24
C LEU A 152 10.99 -17.12 11.81
N GLU A 153 10.18 -18.08 12.29
CA GLU A 153 10.69 -19.34 12.86
C GLU A 153 10.78 -20.51 11.86
N ASP A 154 10.26 -20.43 10.63
CA ASP A 154 10.26 -21.59 9.70
C ASP A 154 11.06 -21.39 8.39
N ARG A 155 12.11 -20.57 8.41
CA ARG A 155 13.16 -20.60 7.35
C ARG A 155 14.53 -21.07 7.83
N THR A 156 14.63 -21.59 9.04
CA THR A 156 15.81 -22.35 9.48
C THR A 156 15.52 -23.84 9.40
N CYS A 157 16.38 -24.54 8.67
CA CYS A 157 16.49 -25.99 8.67
C CYS A 157 16.50 -26.53 10.10
N GLU A 158 15.95 -27.73 10.28
CA GLU A 158 16.08 -28.64 11.43
C GLU A 158 17.06 -28.18 12.53
N THR A 159 16.55 -27.85 13.72
CA THR A 159 16.92 -28.49 15.01
C THR A 159 16.21 -27.85 16.23
N SER A 160 15.36 -28.65 16.87
CA SER A 160 14.96 -28.67 18.30
C SER A 160 14.30 -27.44 19.00
N PHE A 161 13.06 -27.69 19.47
CA PHE A 161 12.17 -26.97 20.44
C PHE A 161 12.70 -26.92 21.92
N PRO A 162 11.99 -26.29 22.92
CA PRO A 162 11.72 -24.86 23.19
C PRO A 162 11.96 -24.54 24.72
N PRO A 163 11.43 -23.46 25.40
CA PRO A 163 9.99 -23.30 25.69
C PRO A 163 9.42 -21.85 25.80
N ALA A 164 8.09 -21.85 25.97
CA ALA A 164 7.10 -20.78 25.99
C ALA A 164 7.16 -19.78 27.16
N ASN A 165 6.82 -18.51 26.85
CA ASN A 165 5.88 -17.65 27.60
C ASN A 165 5.99 -16.21 27.09
N GLN A 166 5.04 -15.75 26.26
CA GLN A 166 4.74 -14.31 26.13
C GLN A 166 3.29 -14.10 25.66
N LYS A 167 2.61 -13.15 26.32
CA LYS A 167 1.16 -12.93 26.39
C LYS A 167 0.57 -12.15 25.19
N PRO A 168 -0.76 -12.21 24.96
CA PRO A 168 -1.46 -11.64 23.79
C PRO A 168 -1.97 -10.19 24.01
N GLU A 169 -1.15 -9.28 24.53
CA GLU A 169 -1.58 -7.91 24.87
C GLU A 169 -1.80 -7.00 23.63
N LEU A 170 -1.17 -7.34 22.50
CA LEU A 170 -1.28 -6.56 21.25
C LEU A 170 -2.64 -6.72 20.55
N ALA A 171 -3.21 -7.93 20.57
CA ALA A 171 -4.46 -8.24 19.88
C ALA A 171 -5.65 -7.49 20.48
N GLU A 172 -5.64 -7.28 21.80
CA GLU A 172 -6.69 -6.57 22.53
C GLU A 172 -6.69 -5.06 22.23
N ASN A 173 -5.51 -4.46 22.13
CA ASN A 173 -5.35 -3.05 21.75
C ASN A 173 -5.85 -2.78 20.32
N VAL A 174 -5.49 -3.63 19.35
CA VAL A 174 -5.96 -3.48 17.96
C VAL A 174 -7.49 -3.66 17.86
N SER A 175 -8.06 -4.59 18.61
CA SER A 175 -9.52 -4.82 18.64
C SER A 175 -10.28 -3.64 19.24
N ASN A 176 -9.79 -3.03 20.31
CA ASN A 176 -10.42 -1.85 20.92
C ASN A 176 -10.33 -0.62 20.00
N TRP A 177 -9.25 -0.45 19.24
CA TRP A 177 -9.13 0.63 18.25
C TRP A 177 -10.09 0.48 17.05
N LEU A 178 -10.25 -0.73 16.51
CA LEU A 178 -11.21 -0.98 15.42
C LEU A 178 -12.65 -0.65 15.81
N LYS A 179 -13.00 -0.73 17.10
CA LYS A 179 -14.30 -0.31 17.64
C LYS A 179 -14.46 1.21 17.67
N ILE A 180 -13.39 1.96 17.97
CA ILE A 180 -13.40 3.43 18.01
C ILE A 180 -13.64 4.02 16.60
N CYS A 181 -13.00 3.45 15.57
CA CYS A 181 -13.16 3.93 14.19
C CYS A 181 -14.57 3.68 13.62
N LYS A 182 -15.30 2.67 14.11
CA LYS A 182 -16.68 2.38 13.70
C LYS A 182 -17.74 3.23 14.42
N GLY A 183 -17.33 4.01 15.42
CA GLY A 183 -18.24 4.77 16.29
C GLY A 183 -18.43 6.24 15.94
N HIS A 184 -17.81 6.77 14.87
CA HIS A 184 -18.02 8.17 14.48
C HIS A 184 -19.19 8.28 13.48
N PRO A 185 -20.29 8.97 13.83
CA PRO A 185 -21.32 9.30 12.84
C PRO A 185 -20.74 10.25 11.79
N ALA A 186 -21.16 10.06 10.54
CA ALA A 186 -20.79 10.94 9.43
C ALA A 186 -21.00 12.41 9.83
N PRO A 187 -20.08 13.34 9.51
CA PRO A 187 -20.30 14.75 9.75
C PRO A 187 -21.55 15.16 8.96
N GLY A 188 -22.61 15.51 9.70
CA GLY A 188 -23.87 15.96 9.14
C GLY A 188 -23.61 17.09 8.16
N GLY A 189 -24.02 16.90 6.91
CA GLY A 189 -24.08 17.96 5.93
C GLY A 189 -25.00 19.05 6.45
N ASN A 190 -24.45 20.20 6.77
CA ASN A 190 -25.22 21.42 6.91
C ASN A 190 -25.70 21.82 5.52
N ALA A 191 -26.97 21.54 5.25
CA ALA A 191 -27.73 22.24 4.26
C ALA A 191 -28.10 23.62 4.82
N ALA A 192 -27.50 24.66 4.25
CA ALA A 192 -28.03 26.02 4.17
C ALA A 192 -27.30 26.76 3.04
#